data_AF-A0A7C3X9U4-F1
#
_entry.id   AF-A0A7C3X9U4-F1
#
_cell.length_a   1.000
_cell.length_b   1.000
_cell.length_c   1.000
_cell.angle_alpha   90.00
_cell.angle_beta   90.00
_cell.angle_gamma   90.00
#
_symmetry.space_group_name_H-M   'P 1'
#
loop_
_entity.id
_entity.type
_entity.pdbx_description
1 polymer ?
#
loop_
_entity_poly.entity_id
_entity_poly.type
_entity_poly.pdbx_seq_one_letter_code
_entity_poly.pdbx_strand_id
1 'polypeptide(L)'
;MTNESNVDEEAVPKLLIDKPSDFRFHATYLVYSQAWDRSMSQEIRRKLNDIMTSLSKGEIDYKTFYERIGQYRADSNIEHFHVGSRARIETQSKKDLRRREAKDARNARHRRR
;
A
#
# COMPACT_ATOMS: atom_id res chain seq x y z
N MET A 1 -16.41 33.45 -31.98
CA MET A 1 -15.33 33.30 -30.99
C MET A 1 -15.94 32.69 -29.75
N THR A 2 -15.55 31.47 -29.43
CA THR A 2 -16.11 30.65 -28.34
C THR A 2 -15.49 31.10 -27.02
N ASN A 3 -16.29 31.73 -26.16
CA ASN A 3 -15.87 32.04 -24.79
C ASN A 3 -15.87 30.75 -23.98
N GLU A 4 -14.69 30.41 -23.48
CA GLU A 4 -14.39 29.28 -22.62
C GLU A 4 -15.19 29.39 -21.33
N SER A 5 -16.15 28.49 -21.12
CA SER A 5 -16.74 28.23 -19.81
C SER A 5 -15.77 27.38 -18.99
N ASN A 6 -14.71 28.00 -18.47
CA ASN A 6 -13.94 27.42 -17.38
C ASN A 6 -14.78 27.61 -16.11
N VAL A 7 -15.72 26.69 -15.91
CA VAL A 7 -16.37 26.52 -14.61
C VAL A 7 -15.29 25.95 -13.72
N ASP A 8 -14.66 26.80 -12.92
CA ASP A 8 -13.91 26.37 -11.74
C ASP A 8 -14.87 25.54 -10.88
N GLU A 9 -14.88 24.23 -11.13
CA GLU A 9 -15.56 23.27 -10.28
C GLU A 9 -15.04 23.52 -8.86
N GLU A 10 -15.92 23.90 -7.94
CA GLU A 10 -15.56 24.28 -6.57
C GLU A 10 -14.59 23.28 -5.95
N ALA A 11 -13.32 23.67 -5.86
CA ALA A 11 -12.26 22.80 -5.40
C ALA A 11 -12.53 22.38 -3.96
N VAL A 12 -12.97 21.14 -3.78
CA VAL A 12 -13.30 20.58 -2.47
C VAL A 12 -12.04 20.60 -1.61
N PRO A 13 -12.04 21.25 -0.43
CA PRO A 13 -10.86 21.36 0.40
C PRO A 13 -10.53 20.03 1.08
N LYS A 14 -9.24 19.79 1.30
CA LYS A 14 -8.73 18.63 2.04
C LYS A 14 -9.06 18.78 3.52
N LEU A 15 -9.49 17.69 4.16
CA LEU A 15 -9.73 17.68 5.59
C LEU A 15 -8.41 17.58 6.37
N LEU A 16 -8.24 18.45 7.35
CA LEU A 16 -7.06 18.54 8.23
C LEU A 16 -7.42 18.13 9.67
N ILE A 17 -8.08 16.98 9.83
CA ILE A 17 -8.62 16.50 11.12
C ILE A 17 -7.67 15.47 11.75
N ASP A 18 -6.36 15.55 11.53
CA ASP A 18 -5.43 14.56 12.08
C ASP A 18 -5.39 14.60 13.62
N LYS A 19 -5.26 13.42 14.23
CA LYS A 19 -5.17 13.22 15.68
C LYS A 19 -3.95 12.33 15.98
N PRO A 20 -2.74 12.89 16.08
CA PRO A 20 -1.52 12.11 16.30
C PRO A 20 -1.51 11.37 17.65
N SER A 21 -2.33 11.79 18.62
CA SER A 21 -2.49 11.10 19.90
C SER A 21 -3.19 9.74 19.79
N ASP A 22 -4.02 9.53 18.75
CA ASP A 22 -4.64 8.23 18.45
C ASP A 22 -3.96 7.63 17.22
N PHE A 23 -3.11 6.63 17.46
CA PHE A 23 -2.39 5.94 16.40
C PHE A 23 -3.31 5.41 15.28
N ARG A 24 -4.49 4.88 15.63
CA ARG A 24 -5.41 4.31 14.63
C ARG A 24 -5.97 5.41 13.73
N PHE A 25 -6.33 6.53 14.35
CA PHE A 25 -6.83 7.68 13.63
C PHE A 25 -5.73 8.31 12.76
N HIS A 26 -4.52 8.46 13.28
CA HIS A 26 -3.39 8.99 12.51
C HIS A 26 -3.04 8.10 11.31
N ALA A 27 -2.95 6.78 11.50
CA ALA A 27 -2.71 5.84 10.39
C ALA A 27 -3.79 5.95 9.31
N THR A 28 -5.04 6.08 9.73
CA THR A 28 -6.19 6.31 8.85
C THR A 28 -6.04 7.63 8.08
N TYR A 29 -5.65 8.71 8.77
CA TYR A 29 -5.42 10.02 8.17
C TYR A 29 -4.34 9.99 7.09
N LEU A 30 -3.24 9.27 7.33
CA LEU A 30 -2.19 9.10 6.32
C LEU A 30 -2.72 8.40 5.06
N VAL A 31 -3.55 7.37 5.22
CA VAL A 31 -4.17 6.67 4.09
C VAL A 31 -5.14 7.58 3.33
N TYR A 32 -5.96 8.35 4.03
CA TYR A 32 -6.82 9.37 3.44
C TYR A 32 -6.01 10.42 2.68
N SER A 33 -4.96 10.97 3.28
CA SER A 33 -4.08 11.96 2.64
C SER A 33 -3.48 11.43 1.35
N GLN A 34 -2.95 10.21 1.38
CA GLN A 34 -2.37 9.57 0.20
C GLN A 34 -3.41 9.35 -0.91
N ALA A 35 -4.63 8.91 -0.56
CA ALA A 35 -5.71 8.72 -1.52
C ALA A 35 -6.17 10.05 -2.12
N TRP A 36 -6.24 11.10 -1.29
CA TRP A 36 -6.59 12.45 -1.69
C TRP A 36 -5.60 13.03 -2.70
N ASP A 37 -4.30 12.98 -2.38
CA ASP A 37 -3.24 13.58 -3.20
C ASP A 37 -3.12 12.89 -4.57
N ARG A 38 -3.49 11.61 -4.65
CA ARG A 38 -3.56 10.84 -5.91
C ARG A 38 -4.83 11.09 -6.72
N SER A 39 -5.93 11.48 -6.08
CA SER A 39 -7.21 11.68 -6.75
C SER A 39 -7.22 12.98 -7.58
N MET A 40 -7.45 12.85 -8.89
CA MET A 40 -7.61 13.99 -9.80
C MET A 40 -9.07 14.43 -9.96
N SER A 41 -10.02 13.52 -9.72
CA SER A 41 -11.46 13.82 -9.81
C SER A 41 -12.00 14.42 -8.50
N GLN A 42 -12.76 15.51 -8.63
CA GLN A 42 -13.41 16.16 -7.49
C GLN A 42 -14.48 15.29 -6.83
N GLU A 43 -15.19 14.46 -7.60
CA GLU A 43 -16.19 13.53 -7.06
C GLU A 43 -15.56 12.52 -6.10
N ILE A 44 -14.38 12.02 -6.43
CA ILE A 44 -13.62 11.10 -5.58
C ILE A 44 -13.20 11.80 -4.29
N ARG A 45 -12.73 13.04 -4.38
CA ARG A 45 -12.41 13.88 -3.22
C ARG A 45 -13.61 14.05 -2.29
N ARG A 46 -14.80 14.38 -2.82
CA ARG A 46 -16.03 14.46 -2.00
C ARG A 46 -16.30 13.16 -1.25
N LYS A 47 -16.26 12.01 -1.94
CA LYS A 47 -16.47 10.69 -1.31
C LYS A 47 -15.44 10.38 -0.23
N LEU A 48 -14.17 10.72 -0.44
CA LEU A 48 -13.12 10.55 0.56
C LEU A 48 -13.39 11.41 1.80
N ASN A 49 -13.86 12.64 1.63
CA ASN A 49 -14.26 13.51 2.74
C ASN A 49 -15.45 12.95 3.51
N ASP A 50 -16.46 12.43 2.81
CA ASP A 50 -17.63 11.80 3.45
C ASP A 50 -17.20 10.60 4.29
N ILE A 51 -16.35 9.73 3.76
CA ILE A 51 -15.82 8.57 4.48
C ILE A 51 -15.04 9.00 5.74
N MET A 52 -14.17 10.02 5.61
CA MET A 52 -13.34 10.49 6.71
C MET A 52 -14.17 11.20 7.80
N THR A 53 -15.19 11.95 7.41
CA THR A 53 -16.10 12.62 8.36
C THR A 53 -16.98 11.61 9.09
N SER A 54 -17.53 10.60 8.41
CA SER A 54 -18.27 9.51 9.08
C SER A 54 -17.39 8.77 10.10
N LEU A 55 -16.11 8.55 9.80
CA LEU A 55 -15.19 7.95 10.77
C LEU A 55 -14.94 8.87 11.96
N SER A 56 -14.70 10.17 11.72
CA SER A 56 -14.47 11.15 12.79
C SER A 56 -15.69 11.32 13.70
N LYS A 57 -16.90 11.13 13.18
CA LYS A 57 -18.16 11.16 13.94
C LYS A 57 -18.45 9.83 14.66
N GLY A 58 -17.70 8.78 14.37
CA GLY A 58 -17.94 7.43 14.90
C GLY A 58 -19.14 6.71 14.28
N GLU A 59 -19.61 7.15 13.11
CA GLU A 59 -20.71 6.51 12.37
C GLU A 59 -20.27 5.21 11.70
N ILE A 60 -18.97 5.10 11.38
CA ILE A 60 -18.36 3.91 10.78
C ILE A 60 -17.18 3.46 11.61
N ASP A 61 -16.96 2.14 11.62
CA ASP A 61 -15.79 1.54 12.25
C ASP A 61 -14.56 1.61 11.32
N TYR A 62 -13.38 1.49 11.91
CA TYR A 62 -12.10 1.47 11.18
C TYR A 62 -12.06 0.38 10.11
N LYS A 63 -12.63 -0.80 10.38
CA LYS A 63 -12.71 -1.87 9.38
C LYS A 63 -13.46 -1.42 8.13
N THR A 64 -14.66 -0.84 8.31
CA THR A 64 -15.49 -0.35 7.22
C THR A 64 -14.84 0.82 6.48
N PHE A 65 -14.10 1.68 7.20
CA PHE A 65 -13.28 2.71 6.57
C PHE A 65 -12.26 2.11 5.59
N TYR A 66 -11.47 1.12 6.04
CA TYR A 66 -10.44 0.50 5.20
C TYR A 66 -11.03 -0.26 4.00
N GLU A 67 -12.18 -0.89 4.16
CA GLU A 67 -12.92 -1.52 3.05
C GLU A 67 -13.36 -0.50 1.99
N ARG A 68 -13.89 0.65 2.41
CA ARG A 68 -14.39 1.70 1.49
C ARG A 68 -13.25 2.46 0.82
N ILE A 69 -12.22 2.84 1.57
CA ILE A 69 -11.10 3.62 1.02
C ILE A 69 -10.22 2.81 0.07
N GLY A 70 -10.20 1.48 0.22
CA GLY A 70 -9.46 0.57 -0.66
C GLY A 70 -9.82 0.72 -2.14
N GLN A 71 -11.05 1.12 -2.46
CA GLN A 71 -11.53 1.36 -3.83
C GLN A 71 -10.86 2.57 -4.49
N TYR A 72 -10.41 3.53 -3.68
CA TYR A 72 -9.82 4.79 -4.16
C TYR A 72 -8.29 4.80 -4.07
N ARG A 73 -7.69 3.77 -3.46
CA ARG A 73 -6.24 3.59 -3.50
C ARG A 73 -5.88 2.99 -4.84
N ALA A 74 -5.05 3.69 -5.63
CA ALA A 74 -4.50 3.20 -6.90
C ALA A 74 -3.70 1.88 -6.75
N ASP A 75 -3.30 1.53 -5.53
CA ASP A 75 -2.64 0.26 -5.21
C ASP A 75 -3.65 -0.89 -5.00
N SER A 76 -4.89 -0.75 -5.50
CA SER A 76 -5.83 -1.87 -5.67
C SER A 76 -5.37 -2.89 -6.73
N ASN A 77 -4.07 -2.94 -7.02
CA ASN A 77 -3.38 -4.22 -7.13
C ASN A 77 -3.40 -4.91 -5.76
N ILE A 78 -4.57 -5.44 -5.42
CA ILE A 78 -4.74 -6.54 -4.44
C ILE A 78 -3.79 -7.72 -4.80
N GLU A 79 -3.24 -7.73 -6.02
CA GLU A 79 -2.19 -8.65 -6.43
C GLU A 79 -0.91 -8.60 -5.60
N HIS A 80 -0.54 -7.47 -5.00
CA HIS A 80 0.71 -7.38 -4.23
C HIS A 80 0.65 -8.05 -2.86
N PHE A 81 -0.55 -8.30 -2.33
CA PHE A 81 -0.78 -9.06 -1.09
C PHE A 81 -1.28 -10.48 -1.33
N HIS A 82 -1.21 -10.99 -2.57
CA HIS A 82 -1.30 -12.44 -2.75
C HIS A 82 -0.17 -13.11 -1.98
N VAL A 83 -0.53 -14.11 -1.18
CA VAL A 83 0.33 -14.94 -0.31
C VAL A 83 1.53 -15.59 -1.05
N GLY A 84 1.67 -15.40 -2.36
CA GLY A 84 2.78 -15.83 -3.20
C GLY A 84 3.83 -14.77 -3.58
N SER A 85 3.63 -13.47 -3.31
CA SER A 85 4.57 -12.39 -3.70
C SER A 85 5.68 -12.13 -2.67
N ARG A 86 5.64 -12.81 -1.52
CA ARG A 86 6.71 -12.71 -0.52
C ARG A 86 7.94 -13.43 -1.06
N ALA A 87 9.03 -12.69 -1.24
CA ALA A 87 10.33 -13.27 -1.55
C ALA A 87 10.63 -14.39 -0.55
N ARG A 88 10.63 -15.65 -1.01
CA ARG A 88 10.98 -16.78 -0.17
C ARG A 88 12.48 -16.70 0.10
N ILE A 89 12.83 -16.63 1.37
CA ILE A 89 14.23 -16.73 1.79
C ILE A 89 14.61 -18.20 1.62
N GLU A 90 15.18 -18.54 0.47
CA GLU A 90 15.72 -19.87 0.20
C GLU A 90 17.10 -19.97 0.88
N THR A 91 17.19 -20.79 1.92
CA THR A 91 18.48 -21.13 2.55
C THR A 91 18.99 -22.45 2.00
N GLN A 92 20.31 -22.58 1.82
CA GLN A 92 20.91 -23.86 1.47
C GLN A 92 20.95 -24.78 2.70
N SER A 93 20.57 -26.04 2.52
CA SER A 93 20.70 -27.05 3.58
C SER A 93 22.16 -27.33 3.89
N LYS A 94 22.51 -27.40 5.19
CA LYS A 94 23.85 -27.76 5.68
C LYS A 94 24.37 -29.09 5.09
N LYS A 95 23.46 -30.02 4.76
CA LYS A 95 23.81 -31.30 4.15
C LYS A 95 24.34 -31.13 2.72
N ASP A 96 23.74 -30.24 1.94
CA ASP A 96 24.14 -30.01 0.54
C ASP A 96 25.43 -29.22 0.45
N LEU A 97 25.67 -28.30 1.39
CA LEU A 97 26.96 -27.64 1.54
C LEU A 97 28.08 -28.68 1.75
N ARG A 98 27.93 -29.57 2.74
CA ARG A 98 28.92 -30.63 3.03
C ARG A 98 29.17 -31.57 1.86
N ARG A 99 28.12 -31.92 1.10
CA ARG A 99 28.26 -32.75 -0.11
C ARG A 99 29.06 -32.04 -1.20
N ARG A 100 28.82 -30.74 -1.41
CA ARG A 100 29.60 -29.93 -2.37
C ARG A 100 31.07 -29.87 -1.95
N GLU A 101 31.35 -29.54 -0.70
CA GLU A 101 32.72 -29.49 -0.17
C GLU A 101 33.46 -30.82 -0.33
N ALA A 102 32.81 -31.95 -0.02
CA ALA A 102 33.41 -33.27 -0.19
C ALA A 102 33.71 -33.60 -1.67
N LYS A 103 32.81 -33.21 -2.58
CA LYS A 103 32.99 -33.37 -4.02
C LYS A 103 34.15 -32.51 -4.54
N ASP A 104 34.22 -31.26 -4.09
CA ASP A 104 35.28 -30.32 -4.49
C ASP A 104 36.65 -30.78 -3.96
N ALA A 105 36.71 -31.24 -2.71
CA ALA A 105 37.92 -31.84 -2.14
C ALA A 105 38.38 -33.08 -2.94
N ARG A 106 37.45 -33.95 -3.34
CA ARG A 106 37.76 -35.11 -4.21
C ARG A 106 38.30 -34.66 -5.57
N ASN A 107 37.62 -33.73 -6.23
CA ASN A 107 38.04 -33.23 -7.53
C ASN A 107 39.41 -32.56 -7.47
N ALA A 108 39.70 -31.77 -6.43
CA ALA A 108 41.00 -31.14 -6.22
C ALA A 108 42.13 -32.17 -6.10
N ARG A 109 41.88 -33.32 -5.45
CA ARG A 109 42.85 -34.43 -5.37
C ARG A 109 43.12 -35.07 -6.73
N HIS A 110 42.10 -35.23 -7.56
CA HIS A 110 42.22 -35.90 -8.86
C HIS A 110 42.60 -34.98 -10.03
N ARG A 111 42.47 -33.66 -9.89
CA ARG A 111 42.88 -32.66 -10.90
C ARG A 111 44.38 -32.36 -10.92
N ARG A 112 45.14 -32.82 -9.93
CA ARG A 112 46.60 -32.64 -9.84
C ARG A 112 47.40 -33.84 -10.36
N ARG A 113 46.78 -34.77 -11.08
CA ARG A 113 47.43 -35.94 -11.68
C ARG A 113 47.29 -35.90 -13.19
#